data_AF-A0A3M1H7A7-F1
#
_entry.id   AF-A0A3M1H7A7-F1
#
_cell.length_a   1.000
_cell.length_b   1.000
_cell.length_c   1.000
_cell.angle_alpha   90.00
_cell.angle_beta   90.00
_cell.angle_gamma   90.00
#
_symmetry.space_group_name_H-M   'P 1'
#
loop_
_entity.id
_entity.type
_entity.pdbx_description
1 polymer ?
#
loop_
_entity_poly.entity_id
_entity_poly.type
_entity_poly.pdbx_seq_one_letter_code
_entity_poly.pdbx_strand_id
1 'polypeptide(L)'
;MNIFKTYVCAQCRTKVPKERIKFDLSGIDLVCDVCFAKKFGLEKQRRKGISQTPSIIEERRLLKRIQEDSINYQCAQCKYKFSRKKSFRVSCCPYCSGSRVVEVFSGKAQELLESIDDETSLY
;
A
#
# COMPACT_ATOMS: atom_id res chain seq x y z
N MET A 1 -4.25 42.91 3.40
CA MET A 1 -4.37 42.71 1.94
C MET A 1 -3.70 41.38 1.58
N ASN A 2 -4.48 40.34 1.27
CA ASN A 2 -3.90 39.04 0.85
C ASN A 2 -3.46 39.15 -0.61
N ILE A 3 -2.15 39.24 -0.83
CA ILE A 3 -1.56 39.18 -2.16
C ILE A 3 -1.49 37.69 -2.54
N PHE A 4 -2.50 37.20 -3.24
CA PHE A 4 -2.46 35.87 -3.83
C PHE A 4 -1.40 35.85 -4.94
N LYS A 5 -0.27 35.19 -4.68
CA LYS A 5 0.76 34.95 -5.71
C LYS A 5 0.16 34.03 -6.77
N THR A 6 0.01 34.56 -7.97
CA THR A 6 -0.44 33.80 -9.15
C THR A 6 0.74 33.48 -10.05
N TYR A 7 0.67 32.34 -10.73
CA TYR A 7 1.69 31.83 -11.65
C TYR A 7 1.05 31.59 -13.01
N VAL A 8 1.85 31.63 -14.07
CA VAL A 8 1.38 31.37 -15.44
C VAL A 8 1.67 29.92 -15.80
N CYS A 9 0.63 29.17 -16.18
CA CYS A 9 0.78 27.82 -16.69
C CYS A 9 1.52 27.83 -18.04
N ALA A 10 2.58 27.03 -18.17
CA ALA A 10 3.36 26.89 -19.40
C ALA A 10 2.54 26.31 -20.58
N GLN A 11 1.50 25.53 -20.29
CA GLN A 11 0.71 24.81 -21.29
C GLN A 11 -0.48 25.63 -21.81
N CYS A 12 -1.31 26.19 -20.93
CA CYS A 12 -2.52 26.94 -21.31
C CYS A 12 -2.39 28.46 -21.16
N ARG A 13 -1.24 28.95 -20.68
CA ARG A 13 -0.93 30.38 -20.45
C ARG A 13 -1.89 31.11 -19.51
N THR A 14 -2.73 30.39 -18.77
CA THR A 14 -3.65 30.95 -17.78
C THR A 14 -2.93 31.29 -16.47
N LYS A 15 -3.34 32.38 -15.82
CA LYS A 15 -2.91 32.72 -14.45
C LYS A 15 -3.66 31.85 -13.45
N VAL A 16 -2.91 31.11 -12.63
CA VAL A 16 -3.42 30.15 -11.65
C VAL A 16 -2.83 30.48 -10.29
N PRO A 17 -3.58 30.36 -9.18
CA PRO A 17 -3.04 30.61 -7.86
C PRO A 17 -2.06 29.49 -7.46
N LYS A 18 -1.18 29.77 -6.49
CA LYS A 18 -0.11 28.86 -6.05
C LYS A 18 -0.62 27.45 -5.70
N GLU A 19 -1.83 27.33 -5.19
CA GLU A 19 -2.42 26.06 -4.75
C GLU A 19 -2.79 25.14 -5.93
N ARG A 20 -2.96 25.70 -7.14
CA ARG A 20 -3.39 24.97 -8.34
C ARG A 20 -2.32 24.88 -9.44
N ILE A 21 -1.10 25.33 -9.15
CA ILE A 21 0.05 25.19 -10.03
C ILE A 21 0.98 24.08 -9.50
N LYS A 22 1.51 23.25 -10.40
CA LYS A 22 2.44 22.15 -10.09
C LYS A 22 3.59 22.19 -11.07
N PHE A 23 4.73 21.61 -10.71
CA PHE A 23 5.77 21.34 -11.69
C PHE A 23 5.35 20.21 -12.64
N ASP A 24 5.85 20.24 -13.87
CA ASP A 24 5.78 19.12 -14.80
C ASP A 24 6.66 17.95 -14.31
N LEU A 25 6.63 16.80 -15.01
CA LEU A 25 7.44 15.63 -14.60
C LEU A 25 8.95 15.89 -14.67
N SER A 26 9.38 16.83 -15.51
CA SER A 26 10.78 17.22 -15.62
C SER A 26 11.22 18.10 -14.45
N GLY A 27 10.28 18.70 -13.71
CA GLY A 27 10.56 19.65 -12.63
C GLY A 27 10.94 21.04 -13.14
N ILE A 28 10.76 21.34 -14.43
CA ILE A 28 11.26 22.56 -15.08
C ILE A 28 10.14 23.56 -15.24
N ASP A 29 8.99 23.12 -15.74
CA ASP A 29 7.88 24.00 -16.11
C ASP A 29 6.75 23.97 -15.08
N LEU A 30 6.11 25.12 -14.86
CA LEU A 30 4.90 25.22 -14.04
C LEU A 30 3.65 24.99 -14.89
N VAL A 31 2.81 24.06 -14.47
CA VAL A 31 1.61 23.61 -15.18
C VAL A 31 0.41 23.60 -14.23
N CYS A 32 -0.76 24.04 -14.68
CA CYS A 32 -1.98 23.99 -13.87
C CYS A 32 -2.44 22.54 -13.65
N ASP A 33 -3.21 22.31 -12.59
CA ASP A 33 -3.86 21.05 -12.28
C ASP A 33 -4.63 20.43 -13.46
N VAL A 34 -5.34 21.23 -14.26
CA VAL A 34 -6.07 20.78 -15.45
C VAL A 34 -5.13 20.27 -16.53
N CYS A 35 -4.08 21.04 -16.87
CA CYS A 35 -3.11 20.62 -17.89
C CYS A 35 -2.25 19.45 -17.41
N PHE A 36 -1.92 19.41 -16.11
CA PHE A 36 -1.25 18.28 -15.48
C PHE A 36 -2.13 17.03 -15.58
N ALA A 37 -3.42 17.12 -15.23
CA ALA A 37 -4.36 16.01 -15.37
C ALA A 37 -4.61 15.63 -16.85
N LYS A 38 -4.57 16.57 -17.80
CA LYS A 38 -4.70 16.24 -19.23
C LYS A 38 -3.50 15.45 -19.74
N LYS A 39 -2.29 15.78 -19.30
CA LYS A 39 -1.06 15.05 -19.66
C LYS A 39 -0.97 13.69 -18.94
N PHE A 40 -1.35 13.60 -17.67
CA PHE A 40 -1.10 12.41 -16.83
C PHE A 40 -2.35 11.61 -16.44
N GLY A 41 -3.53 12.21 -16.55
CA GLY A 41 -4.82 11.57 -16.26
C GLY A 41 -5.26 10.56 -17.32
N LEU A 42 -4.79 10.68 -18.56
CA LEU A 42 -4.97 9.65 -19.59
C LEU A 42 -4.17 8.37 -19.28
N GLU A 43 -3.05 8.48 -18.55
CA GLU A 43 -2.24 7.32 -18.19
C GLU A 43 -2.87 6.50 -17.05
N LYS A 44 -3.71 7.11 -16.21
CA LYS A 44 -4.48 6.40 -15.18
C LYS A 44 -5.63 5.55 -15.74
N GLN A 45 -6.15 5.84 -16.94
CA GLN A 45 -7.16 4.98 -17.56
C GLN A 45 -6.56 3.72 -18.23
N ARG A 46 -5.28 3.72 -18.61
CA ARG A 46 -4.61 2.48 -19.07
C ARG A 46 -4.31 1.48 -17.94
N ARG A 47 -4.36 1.89 -16.67
CA ARG A 47 -4.28 0.96 -15.53
C ARG A 47 -5.61 0.33 -15.11
N LYS A 48 -6.74 0.75 -15.69
CA LYS A 48 -8.04 0.07 -15.52
C LYS A 48 -8.38 -0.90 -16.66
N GLY A 49 -7.49 -1.04 -17.64
CA GLY A 49 -7.58 -2.04 -18.71
C GLY A 49 -6.26 -2.77 -18.88
N ILE A 50 -5.74 -3.38 -17.81
CA ILE A 50 -4.69 -4.40 -17.97
C ILE A 50 -5.41 -5.65 -18.46
N SER A 51 -5.41 -5.84 -19.77
CA SER A 51 -5.49 -7.16 -20.38
C SER A 51 -4.45 -8.01 -19.66
N GLN A 52 -4.92 -8.94 -18.83
CA GLN A 52 -4.06 -9.74 -17.96
C GLN A 52 -3.12 -10.56 -18.85
N THR A 53 -1.84 -10.21 -18.89
CA THR A 53 -0.83 -11.10 -19.42
C THR A 53 -0.72 -12.30 -18.48
N PRO A 54 -0.49 -13.53 -18.99
CA PRO A 54 -0.38 -14.73 -18.17
C PRO A 54 0.68 -14.61 -17.06
N SER A 55 1.71 -13.78 -17.25
CA SER A 55 2.76 -13.50 -16.27
C SER A 55 2.27 -12.85 -14.96
N ILE A 56 1.29 -11.94 -15.02
CA ILE A 56 0.80 -11.23 -13.82
C ILE A 56 -0.07 -12.14 -12.94
N ILE A 57 -0.79 -13.09 -13.55
CA ILE A 57 -1.58 -14.08 -12.83
C ILE A 57 -0.65 -15.01 -12.05
N GLU A 58 0.45 -15.43 -12.67
CA GLU A 58 1.44 -16.30 -12.04
C GLU A 58 2.17 -15.60 -10.89
N GLU A 59 2.56 -14.34 -11.07
CA GLU A 59 3.16 -13.51 -10.04
C GLU A 59 2.20 -13.28 -8.85
N ARG A 60 0.90 -13.05 -9.12
CA ARG A 60 -0.13 -12.99 -8.07
C ARG A 60 -0.32 -14.31 -7.32
N ARG A 61 -0.26 -15.46 -8.01
CA ARG A 61 -0.35 -16.79 -7.38
C ARG A 61 0.85 -17.06 -6.50
N LEU A 62 2.06 -16.69 -6.93
CA LEU A 62 3.27 -16.78 -6.12
C LEU A 62 3.19 -15.88 -4.89
N LEU A 63 2.74 -14.63 -5.03
CA LEU A 63 2.54 -13.72 -3.90
C LEU A 63 1.50 -14.25 -2.90
N LYS A 64 0.41 -14.87 -3.37
CA LYS A 64 -0.56 -15.54 -2.49
C LYS A 64 0.05 -16.69 -1.71
N ARG A 65 0.81 -17.58 -2.36
CA ARG A 65 1.52 -18.68 -1.67
C ARG A 65 2.52 -18.17 -0.64
N ILE A 66 3.27 -17.12 -0.97
CA ILE A 66 4.22 -16.49 -0.04
C ILE A 66 3.50 -15.89 1.18
N GLN A 67 2.29 -15.33 0.99
CA GLN A 67 1.46 -14.84 2.10
C GLN A 67 0.92 -15.98 2.96
N GLU A 68 0.43 -17.06 2.35
CA GLU A 68 -0.06 -18.25 3.06
C GLU A 68 1.01 -18.89 3.95
N ASP A 69 2.28 -18.78 3.57
CA ASP A 69 3.42 -19.30 4.32
C ASP A 69 4.05 -18.32 5.31
N SER A 70 3.46 -17.15 5.52
CA SER A 70 3.98 -16.13 6.43
C SER A 70 3.16 -16.02 7.73
N ILE A 71 3.85 -15.99 8.87
CA ILE A 71 3.29 -15.68 10.18
C ILE A 71 3.61 -14.23 10.49
N ASN A 72 2.60 -13.50 10.98
CA ASN A 72 2.75 -12.13 11.44
C ASN A 72 3.11 -12.13 12.93
N TYR A 73 4.04 -11.26 13.29
CA TYR A 73 4.55 -11.10 14.64
C TYR A 73 4.46 -9.65 15.06
N GLN A 74 4.29 -9.44 16.36
CA GLN A 74 4.36 -8.13 16.98
C GLN A 74 5.27 -8.18 18.21
N CYS A 75 6.20 -7.24 18.30
CA CYS A 75 7.02 -7.09 19.50
C CYS A 75 6.17 -6.52 20.65
N ALA A 76 6.23 -7.14 21.82
CA ALA A 76 5.50 -6.67 23.00
C ALA A 76 6.06 -5.34 23.53
N GLN A 77 7.37 -5.10 23.37
CA GLN A 77 8.09 -3.93 23.86
C GLN A 77 7.93 -2.71 22.95
N CYS A 78 8.34 -2.82 21.68
CA CYS A 78 8.34 -1.68 20.74
C CYS A 78 7.12 -1.64 19.81
N LYS A 79 6.20 -2.61 19.92
CA LYS A 79 4.98 -2.74 19.11
C LYS A 79 5.20 -2.88 17.59
N TYR A 80 6.45 -3.02 17.16
CA TYR A 80 6.81 -3.24 15.76
C TYR A 80 6.19 -4.53 15.22
N LYS A 81 5.58 -4.44 14.03
CA LYS A 81 4.92 -5.56 13.34
C LYS A 81 5.79 -6.04 12.18
N PHE A 82 5.99 -7.33 12.06
CA PHE A 82 6.79 -7.92 11.00
C PHE A 82 6.33 -9.34 10.67
N SER A 83 6.64 -9.80 9.46
CA SER A 83 6.21 -11.12 8.98
C SER A 83 7.44 -11.98 8.69
N ARG A 84 7.37 -13.27 9.04
CA ARG A 84 8.41 -14.27 8.73
C ARG A 84 7.77 -15.54 8.22
N LYS A 85 8.52 -16.36 7.49
CA LYS A 85 8.05 -17.67 7.02
C LYS A 85 7.68 -18.56 8.21
N LYS A 86 6.62 -19.37 8.08
CA LYS A 86 6.16 -20.36 9.09
C LYS A 86 7.28 -21.28 9.58
N SER A 87 8.23 -21.62 8.70
CA SER A 87 9.38 -22.46 9.03
C SER A 87 10.47 -21.77 9.86
N PHE A 88 10.40 -20.45 10.02
CA PHE A 88 11.42 -19.67 10.72
C PHE A 88 10.96 -19.31 12.14
N ARG A 89 11.60 -19.92 13.15
CA ARG A 89 11.34 -19.58 14.56
C ARG A 89 11.93 -18.21 14.88
N VAL A 90 11.06 -17.28 15.28
CA VAL A 90 11.46 -15.93 15.68
C VAL A 90 11.73 -15.90 17.18
N SER A 91 12.98 -15.63 17.58
CA SER A 91 13.38 -15.51 18.98
C SER A 91 13.44 -14.07 19.49
N CYS A 92 13.61 -13.08 18.60
CA CYS A 92 13.78 -11.69 18.99
C CYS A 92 13.21 -10.70 17.96
N CYS A 93 12.88 -9.50 18.43
CA CYS A 93 12.46 -8.40 17.58
C CYS A 93 13.64 -7.87 16.75
N PRO A 94 13.50 -7.70 15.43
CA PRO A 94 14.58 -7.18 14.57
C PRO A 94 14.91 -5.71 14.82
N TYR A 95 14.05 -4.97 15.54
CA TYR A 95 14.21 -3.53 15.74
C TYR A 95 14.77 -3.18 17.12
N CYS A 96 14.27 -3.81 18.19
CA CYS A 96 14.71 -3.52 19.56
C CYS A 96 15.44 -4.68 20.24
N SER A 97 15.66 -5.80 19.54
CA SER A 97 16.26 -7.04 20.07
C SER A 97 15.52 -7.65 21.26
N GLY A 98 14.31 -7.18 21.57
CA GLY A 98 13.47 -7.70 22.64
C GLY A 98 13.06 -9.16 22.39
N SER A 99 13.15 -10.00 23.42
CA SER A 99 12.79 -11.42 23.37
C SER A 99 11.27 -11.68 23.39
N ARG A 100 10.48 -10.69 23.81
CA ARG A 100 9.02 -10.80 23.87
C ARG A 100 8.40 -10.44 22.53
N VAL A 101 8.27 -11.44 21.66
CA VAL A 101 7.56 -11.37 20.38
C VAL A 101 6.32 -12.25 20.47
N VAL A 102 5.18 -11.74 20.00
CA VAL A 102 3.89 -12.44 20.02
C VAL A 102 3.43 -12.65 18.58
N GLU A 103 2.91 -13.84 18.26
CA GLU A 103 2.28 -14.12 16.98
C GLU A 103 0.93 -13.40 16.91
N VAL A 104 0.70 -12.70 15.80
CA VAL A 104 -0.55 -12.01 15.52
C VAL A 104 -1.26 -12.76 14.41
N PHE A 105 -2.41 -13.33 14.73
CA PHE A 105 -3.30 -13.91 13.73
C PHE A 105 -3.73 -12.81 12.74
N SER A 106 -3.48 -13.01 11.45
CA SER A 106 -3.88 -12.06 10.40
C SER A 106 -5.02 -12.57 9.52
N GLY A 107 -5.70 -13.65 9.91
CA GLY A 107 -6.90 -14.08 9.22
C GLY A 107 -8.05 -13.10 9.44
N LYS A 108 -9.12 -13.27 8.68
CA LYS A 108 -10.35 -12.49 8.90
C LYS A 108 -10.96 -12.94 10.23
N ALA A 109 -11.62 -12.03 10.95
CA ALA A 109 -12.32 -12.37 12.20
C ALA A 109 -13.33 -13.54 12.00
N GLN A 110 -13.84 -13.70 10.78
CA GLN A 110 -14.74 -14.79 10.40
C GLN A 110 -14.08 -16.18 10.39
N GLU A 111 -12.77 -16.29 10.07
CA GLU A 111 -12.03 -17.56 10.10
C GLU A 111 -11.73 -18.04 11.54
N LEU A 112 -11.76 -17.13 12.52
CA LEU A 112 -11.61 -17.50 13.94
C LEU A 112 -12.88 -18.16 14.50
N LEU A 113 -14.05 -17.83 13.95
CA LEU A 113 -15.33 -18.37 14.44
C LEU A 113 -15.54 -19.80 13.92
N GLU A 114 -15.17 -20.07 12.67
CA GLU A 114 -15.36 -21.40 12.04
C GLU A 114 -14.50 -22.52 12.66
N SER A 115 -13.47 -22.20 13.45
CA SER A 115 -12.65 -23.20 14.16
C SER A 115 -13.12 -23.53 15.58
N ILE A 116 -14.20 -22.88 16.06
CA ILE A 116 -14.75 -23.10 17.41
C ILE A 116 -15.93 -24.08 17.37
N ASP A 117 -16.62 -24.21 16.24
CA ASP A 117 -17.87 -24.97 16.15
C ASP A 117 -17.69 -26.51 16.09
N ASP A 118 -16.47 -27.03 15.85
CA ASP A 118 -16.20 -28.47 15.76
C ASP A 118 -15.97 -29.17 17.13
N GLU A 119 -15.85 -28.43 18.25
CA GLU A 119 -15.55 -29.04 19.57
C GLU A 119 -16.75 -29.17 20.52
N THR A 120 -17.97 -28.75 20.13
CA THR A 120 -19.16 -28.79 21.02
C THR A 120 -20.17 -29.92 20.74
N SER A 121 -19.78 -31.01 20.06
CA SER A 121 -20.68 -32.17 19.81
C SER A 121 -20.37 -33.42 20.63
N LEU A 122 -19.79 -33.24 21.82
CA LEU A 122 -19.73 -34.28 22.84
C LEU A 122 -20.13 -33.65 24.18
N TYR A 123 -21.43 -33.58 24.43
CA TYR A 123 -22.09 -33.91 25.71
C TYR A 123 -23.61 -33.72 25.58
#